data_AF-A0A7V0MJS4-F1
#
_entry.id   AF-A0A7V0MJS4-F1
#
_cell.length_a   1.000
_cell.length_b   1.000
_cell.length_c   1.000
_cell.angle_alpha   90.00
_cell.angle_beta   90.00
_cell.angle_gamma   90.00
#
_symmetry.space_group_name_H-M   'P 1'
#
loop_
_entity.id
_entity.type
_entity.pdbx_description
1 polymer ?
#
loop_
_entity_poly.entity_id
_entity_poly.type
_entity_poly.pdbx_seq_one_letter_code
_entity_poly.pdbx_strand_id
1 'polypeptide(L)'
;MSNNKIEYIIRIGPSDRYRHLHIKERGKILFFRVQKEKEMIERNIELSAEFSRYLFEHPELEEKIPIGTEIILLPEFDKELKEYNLGLGRNIESEDGKVAYVAIKNIRPKLLSRIEEVELESAA
;
A
#
# COMPACT_ATOMS: atom_id res chain seq x y z
N MET A 1 38.99 -5.30 -16.65
CA MET A 1 38.76 -3.85 -16.80
C MET A 1 37.60 -3.47 -15.92
N SER A 2 37.75 -2.36 -15.22
CA SER A 2 36.97 -1.87 -14.06
C SER A 2 35.46 -1.93 -14.22
N ASN A 3 34.79 -2.67 -13.32
CA ASN A 3 33.38 -2.43 -13.00
C ASN A 3 33.28 -1.11 -12.23
N ASN A 4 32.98 -0.01 -12.93
CA ASN A 4 32.61 1.22 -12.25
C ASN A 4 31.21 1.03 -11.63
N LYS A 5 31.19 0.62 -10.37
CA LYS A 5 30.05 0.80 -9.48
C LYS A 5 29.95 2.27 -9.16
N ILE A 6 28.87 2.91 -9.58
CA ILE A 6 28.44 4.18 -9.00
C ILE A 6 27.13 3.89 -8.28
N GLU A 7 27.18 4.01 -6.96
CA GLU A 7 26.05 3.89 -6.05
C GLU A 7 25.60 5.33 -5.74
N TYR A 8 24.30 5.62 -5.86
CA TYR A 8 23.75 6.86 -5.29
C TYR A 8 22.49 6.55 -4.51
N ILE A 9 22.36 7.24 -3.38
CA ILE A 9 21.26 7.15 -2.43
C ILE A 9 20.36 8.35 -2.71
N ILE A 10 19.11 8.10 -3.11
CA ILE A 10 18.08 9.13 -3.14
C ILE A 10 17.31 9.04 -1.81
N ARG A 11 17.35 10.14 -1.06
CA ARG A 11 16.71 10.26 0.26
C ARG A 11 15.31 10.83 0.06
N ILE A 12 14.28 10.05 0.40
CA ILE A 12 12.86 10.46 0.22
C ILE A 12 12.19 10.70 1.59
N GLY A 13 12.90 10.52 2.71
CA GLY A 13 12.40 10.84 4.05
C GLY A 13 13.45 10.70 5.15
N PRO A 14 13.13 11.05 6.41
CA PRO A 14 14.08 11.05 7.53
C PRO A 14 14.60 9.66 7.90
N SER A 15 13.82 8.60 7.66
CA SER A 15 14.11 7.24 8.13
C SER A 15 14.12 6.16 7.04
N ASP A 16 13.60 6.44 5.84
CA ASP A 16 13.48 5.41 4.80
C ASP A 16 14.69 5.40 3.85
N ARG A 17 15.38 4.26 3.80
CA ARG A 17 16.47 4.00 2.83
C ARG A 17 16.00 2.95 1.81
N TYR A 18 15.68 3.37 0.60
CA TYR A 18 15.34 2.44 -0.49
C TYR A 18 16.63 1.92 -1.16
N ARG A 19 16.92 0.60 -1.06
CA ARG A 19 18.03 -0.05 -1.78
C ARG A 19 17.54 -0.63 -3.11
N HIS A 20 18.01 -0.08 -4.23
CA HIS A 20 17.92 -0.74 -5.54
C HIS A 20 19.18 -1.58 -5.81
N LEU A 21 19.01 -2.80 -6.31
CA LEU A 21 20.08 -3.64 -6.86
C LEU A 21 19.80 -3.88 -8.35
N HIS A 22 20.65 -3.34 -9.24
CA HIS A 22 20.64 -3.70 -10.66
C HIS A 22 21.66 -4.82 -10.92
N ILE A 23 21.20 -6.00 -11.35
CA ILE A 23 22.03 -7.01 -12.01
C ILE A 23 21.62 -7.02 -13.48
N LYS A 24 22.58 -6.73 -14.37
CA LYS A 24 22.38 -6.75 -15.82
C LYS A 24 23.02 -8.02 -16.37
N GLU A 25 22.21 -8.93 -16.91
CA GLU A 25 22.70 -10.08 -17.68
C GLU A 25 22.08 -10.06 -19.08
N ARG A 26 22.92 -10.12 -20.12
CA ARG A 26 22.53 -10.26 -21.55
C ARG A 26 21.45 -9.30 -22.07
N GLY A 27 21.44 -8.05 -21.60
CA GLY A 27 20.65 -6.98 -22.20
C GLY A 27 19.14 -7.05 -21.98
N LYS A 28 18.64 -7.84 -21.03
CA LYS A 28 17.21 -7.86 -20.63
C LYS A 28 17.03 -7.27 -19.23
N ILE A 29 15.95 -6.50 -19.05
CA ILE A 29 15.53 -5.96 -17.74
C ILE A 29 14.87 -7.09 -16.95
N LEU A 30 15.35 -7.36 -15.74
CA LEU A 30 14.90 -8.46 -14.86
C LEU A 30 13.93 -7.98 -13.75
N PHE A 31 13.37 -6.77 -13.88
CA PHE A 31 12.69 -6.04 -12.81
C PHE A 31 11.19 -5.89 -13.08
N PHE A 32 10.38 -6.69 -12.38
CA PHE A 32 8.91 -6.55 -12.33
C PHE A 32 8.36 -6.48 -10.90
N ARG A 33 9.10 -7.00 -9.90
CA ARG A 33 8.60 -7.19 -8.52
C ARG A 33 8.43 -5.89 -7.72
N VAL A 34 9.41 -4.98 -7.75
CA VAL A 34 9.39 -3.75 -6.94
C VAL A 34 8.38 -2.72 -7.44
N GLN A 35 8.20 -2.61 -8.76
CA GLN A 35 7.16 -1.73 -9.31
C GLN A 35 5.77 -2.24 -8.97
N LYS A 36 5.54 -3.56 -9.09
CA LYS A 36 4.27 -4.18 -8.72
C LYS A 36 3.95 -4.02 -7.23
N GLU A 37 4.93 -4.25 -6.37
CA GLU A 37 4.76 -4.06 -4.92
C GLU A 37 4.42 -2.61 -4.58
N LYS A 38 5.14 -1.63 -5.18
CA LYS A 38 4.82 -0.21 -5.03
C LYS A 38 3.40 0.11 -5.49
N GLU A 39 2.98 -0.41 -6.65
CA GLU A 39 1.63 -0.22 -7.17
C GLU A 39 0.55 -0.80 -6.24
N MET A 40 0.75 -2.01 -5.71
CA MET A 40 -0.18 -2.61 -4.74
C MET A 40 -0.27 -1.78 -3.45
N ILE A 41 0.87 -1.25 -2.98
CA ILE A 41 0.91 -0.38 -1.81
C ILE A 41 0.12 0.91 -2.06
N GLU A 42 0.34 1.59 -3.20
CA GLU A 42 -0.38 2.80 -3.57
C GLU A 42 -1.89 2.56 -3.64
N ARG A 43 -2.32 1.46 -4.27
CA ARG A 43 -3.73 1.06 -4.34
C ARG A 43 -4.33 0.77 -2.95
N ASN A 44 -3.58 0.13 -2.06
CA ASN A 44 -4.02 -0.11 -0.69
C ASN A 44 -4.08 1.15 0.17
N ILE A 45 -3.19 2.12 -0.03
CA ILE A 45 -3.25 3.43 0.65
C ILE A 45 -4.54 4.17 0.26
N GLU A 46 -4.90 4.14 -1.02
CA GLU A 46 -6.14 4.75 -1.49
C GLU A 46 -7.37 4.04 -0.90
N LEU A 47 -7.40 2.71 -0.98
CA LEU A 47 -8.51 1.91 -0.47
C LEU A 47 -8.68 2.03 1.05
N SER A 48 -7.57 2.12 1.80
CA SER A 48 -7.60 2.31 3.25
C SER A 48 -8.10 3.71 3.62
N ALA A 49 -7.71 4.75 2.89
CA ALA A 49 -8.23 6.09 3.11
C ALA A 49 -9.75 6.16 2.88
N GLU A 50 -10.28 5.48 1.86
CA GLU A 50 -11.72 5.38 1.63
C GLU A 50 -12.43 4.54 2.70
N PHE A 51 -11.85 3.41 3.11
CA PHE A 51 -12.43 2.59 4.17
C PHE A 51 -12.48 3.35 5.51
N SER A 52 -11.44 4.12 5.85
CA SER A 52 -11.45 4.98 7.03
C SER A 52 -12.57 6.02 6.97
N ARG A 53 -12.79 6.66 5.80
CA ARG A 53 -13.95 7.55 5.60
C ARG A 53 -15.28 6.84 5.80
N TYR A 54 -15.40 5.63 5.28
CA TYR A 54 -16.59 4.80 5.45
C TYR A 54 -16.85 4.51 6.94
N LEU A 55 -15.83 4.13 7.72
CA LEU A 55 -15.98 3.89 9.16
C LEU A 55 -16.44 5.14 9.92
N PHE A 56 -15.96 6.33 9.56
CA PHE A 56 -16.45 7.59 10.17
C PHE A 56 -17.95 7.81 9.93
N GLU A 57 -18.48 7.39 8.77
CA GLU A 57 -19.90 7.47 8.44
C GLU A 57 -20.72 6.28 9.00
N HIS A 58 -20.04 5.21 9.41
CA HIS A 58 -20.62 3.93 9.85
C HIS A 58 -19.93 3.38 11.13
N PRO A 59 -20.01 4.10 12.27
CA PRO A 59 -19.33 3.72 13.51
C PRO A 59 -19.75 2.33 14.05
N GLU A 60 -20.96 1.88 13.72
CA GLU A 60 -21.46 0.54 14.09
C GLU A 60 -20.64 -0.61 13.47
N LEU A 61 -19.89 -0.33 12.41
CA LEU A 61 -18.98 -1.28 11.80
C LEU A 61 -17.63 -1.30 12.52
N GLU A 62 -17.15 -0.14 12.96
CA GLU A 62 -15.90 0.00 13.73
C GLU A 62 -15.99 -0.78 15.05
N GLU A 63 -17.13 -0.67 15.76
CA GLU A 63 -17.37 -1.37 17.02
C GLU A 63 -17.32 -2.91 16.90
N LYS A 64 -17.52 -3.45 15.70
CA LYS A 64 -17.48 -4.90 15.42
C LYS A 64 -16.06 -5.40 15.16
N ILE A 65 -15.10 -4.51 14.93
CA ILE A 65 -13.71 -4.87 14.65
C ILE A 65 -13.02 -5.17 15.99
N PRO A 66 -12.53 -6.40 16.22
CA PRO A 66 -11.92 -6.73 17.49
C PRO A 66 -10.61 -5.96 17.70
N ILE A 67 -10.36 -5.54 18.93
CA ILE A 67 -9.12 -4.85 19.29
C ILE A 67 -7.92 -5.78 19.03
N GLY A 68 -6.88 -5.22 18.42
CA GLY A 68 -5.64 -5.93 18.13
C GLY A 68 -5.72 -6.89 16.93
N THR A 69 -6.72 -6.74 16.06
CA THR A 69 -6.74 -7.41 14.75
C THR A 69 -6.21 -6.49 13.66
N GLU A 70 -5.42 -7.06 12.75
CA GLU A 70 -5.03 -6.39 11.51
C GLU A 70 -6.15 -6.52 10.47
N ILE A 71 -6.49 -5.40 9.83
CA ILE A 71 -7.56 -5.36 8.82
C ILE A 71 -6.98 -5.61 7.45
N ILE A 72 -7.53 -6.58 6.73
CA ILE A 72 -7.18 -6.87 5.33
C ILE A 72 -8.36 -6.57 4.44
N LEU A 73 -8.22 -5.57 3.57
CA LEU A 73 -9.25 -5.13 2.64
C LEU A 73 -9.27 -6.04 1.40
N LEU A 74 -10.44 -6.57 1.06
CA LEU A 74 -10.64 -7.48 -0.07
C LEU A 74 -11.59 -6.84 -1.09
N PRO A 75 -11.07 -6.07 -2.07
CA PRO A 75 -11.90 -5.46 -3.10
C PRO A 75 -12.40 -6.52 -4.09
N GLU A 76 -13.71 -6.76 -4.16
CA GLU A 76 -14.29 -7.75 -5.09
C GLU A 76 -14.24 -7.29 -6.55
N PHE A 77 -14.21 -5.96 -6.76
CA PHE A 77 -14.09 -5.32 -8.07
C PHE A 77 -12.64 -5.30 -8.60
N ASP A 78 -11.66 -5.69 -7.79
CA ASP A 78 -10.25 -5.68 -8.13
C ASP A 78 -9.59 -7.01 -7.74
N LYS A 79 -9.66 -7.97 -8.65
CA LYS A 79 -9.19 -9.35 -8.42
C LYS A 79 -7.70 -9.41 -8.08
N GLU A 80 -6.88 -8.60 -8.74
CA GLU A 80 -5.43 -8.61 -8.53
C GLU A 80 -5.07 -8.11 -7.13
N LEU A 81 -5.63 -6.96 -6.72
CA LEU A 81 -5.37 -6.41 -5.39
C LEU A 81 -5.92 -7.32 -4.30
N LYS A 82 -7.08 -7.94 -4.53
CA LYS A 82 -7.65 -8.94 -3.62
C LYS A 82 -6.73 -10.13 -3.41
N GLU A 83 -6.17 -10.71 -4.48
CA GLU A 83 -5.24 -11.84 -4.38
C GLU A 83 -3.97 -11.47 -3.63
N TYR A 84 -3.42 -10.28 -3.90
CA TYR A 84 -2.28 -9.74 -3.18
C TYR A 84 -2.58 -9.57 -1.67
N ASN A 85 -3.71 -8.96 -1.34
CA ASN A 85 -4.11 -8.70 0.06
C ASN A 85 -4.42 -9.99 0.82
N LEU A 86 -5.02 -11.00 0.17
CA LEU A 86 -5.17 -12.34 0.75
C LEU A 86 -3.81 -12.96 1.10
N GLY A 87 -2.79 -12.73 0.28
CA GLY A 87 -1.42 -13.13 0.59
C GLY A 87 -0.88 -12.46 1.86
N LEU A 88 -1.10 -11.16 2.03
CA LEU A 88 -0.72 -10.42 3.23
C LEU A 88 -1.41 -10.98 4.48
N GLY A 89 -2.73 -11.18 4.42
CA GLY A 89 -3.49 -11.74 5.54
C GLY A 89 -3.00 -13.13 5.95
N ARG A 90 -2.75 -14.02 4.99
CA ARG A 90 -2.21 -15.36 5.26
C ARG A 90 -0.83 -15.32 5.91
N ASN A 91 0.01 -14.36 5.53
CA ASN A 91 1.33 -14.20 6.16
C ASN A 91 1.18 -13.77 7.64
N ILE A 92 0.30 -12.82 7.93
CA ILE A 92 0.01 -12.39 9.31
C ILE A 92 -0.54 -13.55 10.14
N GLU A 93 -1.50 -14.30 9.60
CA GLU A 93 -2.06 -15.49 10.26
C GLU A 93 -0.99 -16.56 10.52
N SER A 94 -0.01 -16.71 9.63
CA SER A 94 1.10 -17.66 9.81
C SER A 94 2.08 -17.25 10.92
N GLU A 95 2.07 -15.99 11.33
CA GLU A 95 2.85 -15.43 12.42
C GLU A 95 2.01 -15.30 13.72
N ASP A 96 0.92 -16.08 13.83
CA ASP A 96 -0.06 -16.05 14.93
C ASP A 96 -0.78 -14.69 15.11
N GLY A 97 -0.71 -13.82 14.10
CA GLY A 97 -1.44 -12.56 14.06
C GLY A 97 -2.93 -12.76 13.81
N LYS A 98 -3.76 -11.87 14.36
CA LYS A 98 -5.22 -11.92 14.16
C LYS A 98 -5.61 -11.04 12.99
N VAL A 99 -6.31 -11.61 12.01
CA VAL A 99 -6.74 -10.88 10.82
C VAL A 99 -8.26 -10.74 10.76
N ALA A 100 -8.74 -9.55 10.42
CA ALA A 100 -10.12 -9.28 10.05
C ALA A 100 -10.19 -8.99 8.55
N TYR A 101 -10.78 -9.90 7.78
CA TYR A 101 -10.97 -9.70 6.34
C TYR A 101 -12.25 -8.91 6.07
N VAL A 102 -12.11 -7.79 5.35
CA VAL A 102 -13.23 -6.90 5.00
C VAL A 102 -13.48 -6.96 3.51
N ALA A 103 -14.61 -7.55 3.10
CA ALA A 103 -15.01 -7.61 1.70
C ALA A 103 -15.63 -6.28 1.25
N ILE A 104 -15.00 -5.62 0.28
CA ILE A 104 -15.51 -4.39 -0.33
C ILE A 104 -16.09 -4.74 -1.70
N LYS A 105 -17.42 -4.82 -1.76
CA LYS A 105 -18.14 -5.31 -2.94
C LYS A 105 -18.05 -4.34 -4.12
N ASN A 106 -18.16 -3.04 -3.84
CA ASN A 106 -18.17 -1.98 -4.84
C ASN A 106 -17.54 -0.73 -4.24
N ILE A 107 -16.98 0.12 -5.11
CA ILE A 107 -16.50 1.45 -4.76
C ILE A 107 -17.11 2.46 -5.74
N ARG A 108 -17.45 3.66 -5.24
CA ARG A 108 -17.88 4.74 -6.12
C ARG A 108 -16.68 5.28 -6.91
N PRO A 109 -16.88 5.80 -8.13
CA PRO A 109 -15.80 6.43 -8.88
C PRO A 109 -15.12 7.52 -8.06
N LYS A 110 -13.80 7.61 -8.21
CA LYS A 110 -12.98 8.62 -7.53
C LYS A 110 -13.48 10.02 -7.88
N LEU A 111 -13.85 10.78 -6.87
CA LEU A 111 -14.10 12.20 -7.02
C LEU A 111 -12.76 12.93 -6.99
N LEU A 112 -12.69 14.09 -7.67
CA LEU A 112 -11.55 14.99 -7.51
C LEU A 112 -11.43 15.43 -6.05
N SER A 113 -10.25 15.93 -5.66
CA SER A 113 -10.05 16.51 -4.34
C SER A 113 -11.12 17.56 -4.04
N ARG A 114 -11.65 17.54 -2.81
CA ARG A 114 -12.57 18.57 -2.29
C ARG A 114 -11.82 19.79 -1.75
N ILE A 115 -10.49 19.75 -1.71
CA ILE A 115 -9.66 20.88 -1.30
C ILE A 115 -9.64 21.87 -2.46
N GLU A 116 -10.17 23.07 -2.22
CA GLU A 116 -10.19 24.16 -3.20
C GLU A 116 -8.86 24.92 -3.19
N GLU A 117 -8.27 25.14 -2.02
CA GLU A 117 -7.00 25.86 -1.84
C GLU A 117 -6.17 25.20 -0.73
N VAL A 118 -4.84 25.14 -0.91
CA VAL A 118 -3.89 24.63 0.10
C VAL A 118 -2.65 25.52 0.11
N GLU A 119 -2.25 25.96 1.30
CA GLU A 119 -1.01 26.70 1.53
C GLU A 119 -0.03 25.85 2.34
N LEU A 120 1.25 25.91 1.98
CA LEU A 120 2.32 25.21 2.69
C LEU A 120 3.14 26.23 3.47
N GLU A 121 3.09 26.16 4.80
CA GLU A 121 3.95 26.96 5.68
C GLU A 121 5.16 26.13 6.14
N SER A 122 6.37 26.66 5.98
CA SER A 122 7.58 26.09 6.56
C SER A 122 7.74 26.55 8.00
N ALA A 123 7.80 25.61 8.95
CA ALA A 123 8.18 25.92 10.33
C ALA A 123 9.64 26.41 10.37
N ALA A 124 9.86 27.57 10.98
CA ALA A 124 11.19 28.15 11.25
C ALA A 124 11.84 27.54 12.51
#